data_AF-A0A141RB41-F1
#
_entry.id   AF-A0A141RB41-F1
#
_cell.length_a   1.000
_cell.length_b   1.000
_cell.length_c   1.000
_cell.angle_alpha   90.00
_cell.angle_beta   90.00
_cell.angle_gamma   90.00
#
_symmetry.space_group_name_H-M   'P 1'
#
loop_
_entity.id
_entity.type
_entity.pdbx_description
1 polymer ?
#
loop_
_entity_poly.entity_id
_entity_poly.type
_entity_poly.pdbx_seq_one_letter_code
_entity_poly.pdbx_strand_id
1 'polypeptide(L)'
;MNRVTFSVVAIMLLAAATTLPFVLNAGFGKAPQGAQLSQVEASPHYRDGQFHNQLPTPGFTGQKNMLAAWWDFLMTKRENARPAQPLPLVKTDLATLPLGQDVMVWL
;
A
#
# COMPACT_ATOMS: atom_id res chain seq x y z
N MET A 1 -8.75 -35.58 21.16
CA MET A 1 -7.86 -34.93 20.16
C MET A 1 -8.61 -34.39 18.95
N ASN A 2 -9.51 -35.17 18.33
CA ASN A 2 -10.16 -34.82 17.06
C ASN A 2 -10.98 -33.51 17.05
N ARG A 3 -11.71 -33.20 18.13
CA ARG A 3 -12.59 -32.02 18.18
C ARG A 3 -11.83 -30.69 18.08
N VAL A 4 -10.67 -30.59 18.74
CA VAL A 4 -9.83 -29.39 18.72
C VAL A 4 -9.22 -29.21 17.32
N THR A 5 -8.74 -30.30 16.71
CA THR A 5 -8.22 -30.27 15.33
C THR A 5 -9.28 -29.83 14.34
N PHE A 6 -10.50 -30.35 14.43
CA PHE A 6 -11.62 -29.92 13.58
C PHE A 6 -11.95 -28.44 13.76
N SER A 7 -12.00 -27.94 15.01
CA SER A 7 -12.25 -26.53 15.27
C SER A 7 -11.15 -25.63 14.69
N VAL A 8 -9.89 -26.01 14.84
CA VAL A 8 -8.75 -25.23 14.31
C VAL A 8 -8.76 -25.18 12.79
N VAL A 9 -9.03 -26.30 12.12
CA VAL A 9 -9.15 -26.35 10.65
C VAL A 9 -10.34 -25.51 10.17
N ALA A 10 -11.49 -25.59 10.85
CA ALA A 10 -12.66 -24.79 10.51
C ALA A 10 -12.38 -23.27 10.62
N ILE A 11 -11.67 -22.84 11.66
CA ILE A 11 -11.26 -21.44 11.84
C ILE A 11 -10.30 -21.02 10.72
N MET A 12 -9.30 -21.83 10.38
CA MET A 12 -8.37 -21.53 9.29
C MET A 12 -9.09 -21.41 7.94
N LEU A 13 -10.03 -22.31 7.65
CA LEU A 13 -10.83 -22.25 6.42
C LEU A 13 -11.69 -20.99 6.36
N LEU A 14 -12.32 -20.60 7.47
CA LEU A 14 -13.14 -19.39 7.55
C LEU A 14 -12.29 -18.11 7.41
N ALA A 15 -11.10 -18.09 8.02
CA ALA A 15 -10.14 -16.99 7.85
C ALA A 15 -9.66 -16.90 6.38
N ALA A 16 -9.33 -18.01 5.75
CA ALA A 16 -8.91 -18.03 4.35
C ALA A 16 -10.03 -17.56 3.41
N ALA A 17 -11.26 -18.06 3.61
CA ALA A 17 -12.43 -17.70 2.79
C ALA A 17 -12.75 -16.19 2.85
N THR A 18 -12.51 -15.54 3.99
CA THR A 18 -12.76 -14.10 4.17
C THR A 18 -11.61 -13.22 3.70
N THR A 19 -10.36 -13.67 3.81
CA THR A 19 -9.16 -12.86 3.50
C THR A 19 -8.65 -13.02 2.07
N LEU A 20 -8.73 -14.20 1.47
CA LEU A 20 -8.21 -14.46 0.12
C LEU A 20 -8.82 -13.54 -0.96
N PRO A 21 -10.14 -13.28 -1.00
CA PRO A 21 -10.71 -12.39 -2.01
C PRO A 21 -10.24 -10.94 -1.87
N PHE A 22 -9.92 -10.51 -0.64
CA PHE A 22 -9.38 -9.19 -0.38
C PHE A 22 -7.93 -9.09 -0.87
N VAL A 23 -7.07 -10.03 -0.49
CA VAL A 23 -5.64 -10.02 -0.88
C VAL A 23 -5.43 -10.26 -2.37
N LEU A 24 -6.29 -11.07 -3.00
CA LEU A 24 -6.26 -11.36 -4.44
C LEU A 24 -7.07 -10.36 -5.27
N ASN A 25 -7.56 -9.26 -4.67
CA ASN A 25 -8.28 -8.23 -5.39
C ASN A 25 -7.36 -7.56 -6.43
N ALA A 26 -7.88 -7.34 -7.65
CA ALA A 26 -7.14 -6.71 -8.73
C ALA A 26 -6.58 -5.31 -8.40
N GLY A 27 -7.19 -4.62 -7.43
CA GLY A 27 -6.73 -3.31 -6.94
C GLY A 27 -5.37 -3.34 -6.22
N PHE A 28 -4.90 -4.50 -5.72
CA PHE A 28 -3.54 -4.64 -5.19
C PHE A 28 -2.49 -4.79 -6.30
N GLY A 29 -2.91 -5.01 -7.55
CA GLY A 29 -2.01 -5.25 -8.67
C GLY A 29 -1.40 -6.66 -8.65
N LYS A 30 -0.54 -6.93 -9.63
CA LYS A 30 0.21 -8.19 -9.75
C LYS A 30 1.70 -7.86 -9.88
N ALA A 31 2.54 -8.79 -9.44
CA ALA A 31 3.97 -8.70 -9.70
C ALA A 31 4.22 -8.64 -11.23
N PRO A 32 5.19 -7.83 -11.70
CA PRO A 32 5.51 -7.72 -13.12
C PRO A 32 6.01 -9.07 -13.65
N GLN A 33 5.59 -9.44 -14.85
CA GLN A 33 5.94 -10.72 -15.49
C GLN A 33 6.37 -10.50 -16.94
N GLY A 34 7.18 -11.42 -17.47
CA GLY A 34 7.64 -11.39 -18.86
C GLY A 34 8.29 -10.04 -19.22
N ALA A 35 7.80 -9.41 -20.28
CA ALA A 35 8.35 -8.14 -20.79
C ALA A 35 8.33 -7.00 -19.75
N GLN A 36 7.37 -6.98 -18.83
CA GLN A 36 7.34 -5.97 -17.75
C GLN A 36 8.43 -6.21 -16.72
N LEU A 37 8.71 -7.48 -16.40
CA LEU A 37 9.80 -7.84 -15.50
C LEU A 37 11.14 -7.43 -16.10
N SER A 38 11.37 -7.72 -17.38
CA SER A 38 12.60 -7.33 -18.07
C SER A 38 12.84 -5.82 -18.08
N GLN A 39 11.78 -5.00 -18.14
CA GLN A 39 11.90 -3.54 -18.01
C GLN A 39 12.34 -3.10 -16.61
N VAL A 40 11.84 -3.78 -15.56
CA VAL A 40 12.24 -3.51 -14.18
C VAL A 40 13.70 -3.95 -13.95
N GLU A 41 14.08 -5.11 -14.46
CA GLU A 41 15.44 -5.66 -14.36
C GLU A 41 16.48 -4.84 -15.14
N ALA A 42 16.06 -4.16 -16.21
CA ALA A 42 16.94 -3.25 -16.96
C ALA A 42 17.31 -1.98 -16.18
N SER A 43 16.66 -1.71 -15.04
CA SER A 43 16.98 -0.57 -14.20
C SER A 43 18.38 -0.71 -13.57
N PRO A 44 19.20 0.35 -13.54
CA PRO A 44 20.46 0.37 -12.79
C PRO A 44 20.28 0.12 -11.28
N HIS A 45 19.05 0.27 -10.78
CA HIS A 45 18.68 0.05 -9.39
C HIS A 45 18.24 -1.39 -9.10
N TYR A 46 18.07 -2.24 -10.13
CA TYR A 46 17.75 -3.64 -9.94
C TYR A 46 19.04 -4.47 -9.86
N ARG A 47 19.31 -5.06 -8.71
CA ARG A 47 20.48 -5.90 -8.46
C ARG A 47 20.18 -6.96 -7.42
N ASP A 48 20.92 -8.06 -7.44
CA ASP A 48 20.76 -9.15 -6.47
C ASP A 48 19.33 -9.73 -6.42
N GLY A 49 18.58 -9.66 -7.53
CA GLY A 49 17.21 -10.18 -7.65
C GLY A 49 16.12 -9.27 -7.08
N GLN A 50 16.43 -8.01 -6.75
CA GLN A 50 15.45 -7.06 -6.20
C GLN A 50 15.77 -5.61 -6.55
N PHE A 51 14.76 -4.75 -6.45
CA PHE A 51 14.94 -3.31 -6.65
C PHE A 51 15.53 -2.66 -5.40
N HIS A 52 16.58 -1.87 -5.56
CA HIS A 52 17.27 -1.16 -4.48
C HIS A 52 16.99 0.35 -4.60
N ASN A 53 16.35 0.92 -3.59
CA ASN A 53 16.13 2.36 -3.51
C ASN A 53 17.46 3.12 -3.48
N GLN A 54 17.48 4.33 -4.07
CA GLN A 54 18.65 5.22 -4.07
C GLN A 54 19.07 5.63 -2.66
N LEU A 55 18.09 5.88 -1.80
CA LEU A 55 18.29 6.17 -0.39
C LEU A 55 17.90 4.95 0.46
N PRO A 56 18.69 4.62 1.51
CA PRO A 56 18.31 3.57 2.44
C PRO A 56 16.92 3.84 3.03
N THR A 57 15.97 2.97 2.71
CA THR A 57 14.63 3.02 3.28
C THR A 57 14.47 1.83 4.20
N PRO A 58 14.73 1.97 5.51
CA PRO A 58 14.49 0.87 6.45
C PRO A 58 13.00 0.52 6.43
N GLY A 59 12.69 -0.78 6.41
CA GLY A 59 11.29 -1.26 6.34
C GLY A 59 10.43 -0.79 7.52
N PHE A 60 11.06 -0.44 8.64
CA PHE A 60 10.42 0.23 9.77
C PHE A 60 11.23 1.47 10.14
N THR A 61 10.54 2.59 10.31
CA THR A 61 11.15 3.84 10.77
C THR A 61 11.29 3.81 12.29
N GLY A 62 12.50 4.09 12.79
CA GLY A 62 12.81 4.16 14.22
C GLY A 62 13.45 2.90 14.81
N GLN A 63 13.65 2.89 16.13
CA GLN A 63 14.31 1.80 16.87
C GLN A 63 13.33 0.70 17.34
N LYS A 64 12.12 0.66 16.78
CA LYS A 64 11.06 -0.27 17.23
C LYS A 64 11.19 -1.62 16.51
N ASN A 65 10.98 -2.70 17.26
CA ASN A 65 10.84 -4.02 16.66
C ASN A 65 9.47 -4.16 15.96
N MET A 66 9.33 -5.20 15.14
CA MET A 66 8.14 -5.40 14.31
C MET A 66 6.84 -5.51 15.13
N LEU A 67 6.87 -6.18 16.29
CA LEU A 67 5.68 -6.30 17.15
C LEU A 67 5.25 -4.95 17.74
N ALA A 68 6.21 -4.15 18.21
CA ALA A 68 5.93 -2.81 18.69
C ALA A 68 5.37 -1.92 17.57
N ALA A 69 5.91 -2.01 16.36
CA ALA A 69 5.41 -1.27 15.21
C ALA A 69 3.96 -1.68 14.84
N TRP A 70 3.64 -2.98 14.86
CA TRP A 70 2.28 -3.49 14.63
C TRP A 70 1.30 -3.03 15.70
N TRP A 71 1.70 -3.12 16.98
CA TRP A 71 0.88 -2.64 18.09
C TRP A 71 0.61 -1.14 17.97
N ASP A 72 1.64 -0.34 17.70
CA ASP A 72 1.48 1.09 17.50
C ASP A 72 0.59 1.40 16.31
N PHE A 73 0.73 0.68 15.18
CA PHE A 73 -0.13 0.87 14.01
C PHE A 73 -1.62 0.65 14.33
N LEU A 74 -1.93 -0.37 15.14
CA LEU A 74 -3.30 -0.74 15.48
C LEU A 74 -3.90 0.11 16.60
N MET A 75 -3.09 0.50 17.60
CA MET A 75 -3.58 1.16 18.82
C MET A 75 -3.33 2.67 18.84
N THR A 76 -2.43 3.21 18.02
CA THR A 76 -2.15 4.64 18.03
C THR A 76 -3.31 5.43 17.43
N LYS A 77 -3.92 6.29 18.24
CA LYS A 77 -4.88 7.28 17.76
C LYS A 77 -4.13 8.39 17.04
N ARG A 78 -4.37 8.55 15.74
CA ARG A 78 -3.82 9.68 14.98
C ARG A 78 -4.71 10.91 15.16
N GLU A 79 -4.19 11.90 15.88
CA GLU A 79 -4.82 13.21 15.96
C GLU A 79 -4.90 13.84 14.57
N ASN A 80 -5.98 14.58 14.30
CA ASN A 80 -6.22 15.25 13.01
C ASN A 80 -6.24 14.33 11.78
N ALA A 81 -6.44 13.01 11.95
CA ALA A 81 -6.62 12.08 10.83
C ALA A 81 -7.82 12.42 9.94
N ARG A 82 -8.77 13.19 10.49
CA ARG A 82 -9.86 13.81 9.73
C ARG A 82 -9.86 15.30 10.06
N PRO A 83 -9.95 16.17 9.04
CA PRO A 83 -10.02 17.60 9.28
C PRO A 83 -11.34 17.92 10.00
N ALA A 84 -11.30 18.87 10.94
CA ALA A 84 -12.48 19.29 11.71
C ALA A 84 -13.51 20.03 10.84
N GLN A 85 -13.04 20.63 9.75
CA GLN A 85 -13.88 21.28 8.75
C GLN A 85 -13.56 20.70 7.37
N PRO A 86 -14.50 20.78 6.41
CA PRO A 86 -14.23 20.41 5.03
C PRO A 86 -13.00 21.14 4.49
N LEU A 87 -12.15 20.44 3.73
CA LEU A 87 -11.06 21.09 3.01
C LEU A 87 -11.66 22.08 2.00
N PRO A 88 -11.03 23.24 1.76
CA PRO A 88 -11.50 24.16 0.73
C PRO A 88 -11.34 23.49 -0.64
N LEU A 89 -12.47 23.30 -1.35
CA LEU A 89 -12.46 22.81 -2.73
C LEU A 89 -12.66 23.98 -3.68
N VAL A 90 -11.75 24.11 -4.65
CA VAL A 90 -11.88 25.08 -5.75
C VAL A 90 -12.28 24.31 -7.00
N LYS A 91 -13.52 24.52 -7.47
CA LYS A 91 -13.96 23.95 -8.75
C LYS A 91 -13.29 24.72 -9.88
N THR A 92 -12.26 24.11 -10.47
CA THR A 92 -11.51 24.71 -11.59
C THR A 92 -12.13 24.28 -12.91
N ASP A 93 -12.51 25.24 -13.76
CA ASP A 93 -12.96 24.95 -15.12
C ASP A 93 -11.74 24.75 -16.03
N LEU A 94 -11.43 23.48 -16.30
CA LEU A 94 -10.28 23.08 -17.11
C LEU A 94 -10.34 23.62 -18.55
N ALA A 95 -11.53 23.88 -19.09
CA ALA A 95 -11.68 24.38 -20.46
C ALA A 95 -11.25 25.85 -20.61
N THR A 96 -11.16 26.57 -19.50
CA THR A 96 -10.80 28.00 -19.47
C THR A 96 -9.31 28.24 -19.16
N LEU A 97 -8.52 27.19 -19.00
CA LEU A 97 -7.11 27.32 -18.68
C LEU A 97 -6.32 27.96 -19.84
N PRO A 98 -5.41 28.90 -19.55
CA PRO A 98 -4.63 29.59 -20.59
C PRO A 98 -3.68 28.62 -21.30
N LEU A 99 -3.86 28.45 -22.62
CA LEU A 99 -3.11 27.51 -23.45
C LEU A 99 -1.61 27.82 -23.58
N GLY A 100 -1.18 29.03 -23.23
CA GLY A 100 0.21 29.48 -23.32
C GLY A 100 0.98 29.42 -22.02
N GLN A 101 0.43 28.80 -20.97
CA GLN A 101 1.07 28.72 -19.65
C GLN A 101 1.10 27.28 -19.16
N ASP A 102 2.18 26.93 -18.47
CA ASP A 102 2.26 25.67 -17.73
C ASP A 102 1.43 25.80 -16.45
N VAL A 103 0.29 25.13 -16.41
CA VAL A 103 -0.63 25.15 -15.26
C VAL A 103 -0.64 23.79 -14.57
N MET A 104 -0.53 23.81 -13.24
CA MET A 104 -0.70 22.62 -12.40
C MET A 104 -2.05 22.66 -11.68
N VAL A 105 -2.85 21.61 -11.85
CA VAL A 105 -4.11 21.40 -11.13
C VAL A 105 -3.93 20.24 -10.16
N TRP A 106 -4.21 20.48 -8.88
CA TRP A 106 -4.19 19.44 -7.85
C TRP A 106 -5.62 18.88 -7.70
N LEU A 107 -5.78 17.60 -8.07
CA LEU A 107 -7.03 16.82 -7.94
C LEU A 107 -7.08 16.00 -6.65
#